data_AF-A0A3M1ZF95-F1
#
_entry.id   AF-A0A3M1ZF95-F1
#
_cell.length_a   1.000
_cell.length_b   1.000
_cell.length_c   1.000
_cell.angle_alpha   90.00
_cell.angle_beta   90.00
_cell.angle_gamma   90.00
#
_symmetry.space_group_name_H-M   'P 1'
#
loop_
_entity.id
_entity.type
_entity.pdbx_description
1 polymer ?
#
loop_
_entity_poly.entity_id
_entity_poly.type
_entity_poly.pdbx_seq_one_letter_code
_entity_poly.pdbx_strand_id
1 'polypeptide(L)'
;MVLMKRRRFLTVALGTGISGLFLWLAFRELQPAQVWANIQQAQVGWLGIGAIVYFAAVTVIALRWQFLLRTIHHVPLKQLTPLVAIGYMGNNVYPFRAGEALRIFLLYRNHRIPIGRATTTVAVERTFDGVVMVSFILFSLLWIDIQSETVETIINIAAPIFFTAVIIFLALAARPQILKKLAYTIARPLPEKLGGIITSIADEIHEGLAGLRSPLHLSGMIISSYTTWAIEASVYWLVMVAFGFDAPYIVALLVVGTVNLAGLIPASPGQVGVYE
;
A
#
# COMPACT_ATOMS: atom_id res chain seq x y z
N MET A 1 33.33 -0.01 -6.77
CA MET A 1 32.41 -0.48 -7.84
C MET A 1 32.08 -1.99 -7.75
N VAL A 2 33.06 -2.87 -7.49
CA VAL A 2 32.85 -4.34 -7.38
C VAL A 2 31.95 -4.75 -6.19
N LEU A 3 32.11 -4.11 -5.02
CA LEU A 3 31.26 -4.37 -3.85
C LEU A 3 29.77 -4.04 -4.07
N MET A 4 29.46 -3.01 -4.86
CA MET A 4 28.08 -2.66 -5.21
C MET A 4 27.45 -3.70 -6.13
N LYS A 5 28.20 -4.23 -7.11
CA LYS A 5 27.73 -5.34 -7.97
C LYS A 5 27.47 -6.61 -7.16
N ARG A 6 28.34 -6.95 -6.20
CA ARG A 6 28.22 -8.16 -5.38
C ARG A 6 27.01 -8.11 -4.43
N ARG A 7 26.73 -6.96 -3.80
CA ARG A 7 25.52 -6.77 -2.99
C ARG A 7 24.24 -6.84 -3.81
N ARG A 8 24.23 -6.22 -5.00
CA ARG A 8 23.08 -6.25 -5.91
C ARG A 8 22.78 -7.65 -6.42
N PHE A 9 23.81 -8.43 -6.73
CA PHE A 9 23.67 -9.84 -7.11
C PHE A 9 23.11 -10.69 -5.95
N LEU A 10 23.63 -10.51 -4.74
CA LEU A 10 23.12 -11.22 -3.55
C LEU A 10 21.65 -10.89 -3.27
N THR A 11 21.24 -9.62 -3.37
CA THR A 11 19.84 -9.22 -3.17
C THR A 11 18.92 -9.81 -4.24
N VAL A 12 19.34 -9.81 -5.51
CA VAL A 12 18.56 -10.44 -6.59
C VAL A 12 18.47 -11.96 -6.37
N ALA A 13 19.58 -12.61 -6.04
CA ALA A 13 19.63 -14.05 -5.77
C ALA A 13 18.74 -14.45 -4.58
N LEU A 14 18.74 -13.65 -3.51
CA LEU A 14 17.85 -13.82 -2.35
C LEU A 14 16.38 -13.68 -2.75
N GLY A 15 16.03 -12.61 -3.47
CA GLY A 15 14.66 -12.39 -3.95
C GLY A 15 14.17 -13.52 -4.87
N THR A 16 15.00 -13.97 -5.80
CA THR A 16 14.67 -15.11 -6.67
C THR A 16 14.56 -16.43 -5.90
N GLY A 17 15.41 -16.64 -4.88
CA GLY A 17 15.36 -17.83 -4.04
C GLY A 17 14.08 -17.88 -3.19
N ILE A 18 13.71 -16.75 -2.59
CA ILE A 18 12.46 -16.60 -1.83
C ILE A 18 11.25 -16.85 -2.74
N SER A 19 11.21 -16.22 -3.91
CA SER A 19 10.13 -16.45 -4.88
C SER A 19 10.07 -17.90 -5.36
N GLY A 20 11.21 -18.54 -5.64
CA GLY A 20 11.24 -19.95 -6.02
C GLY A 20 10.74 -20.88 -4.92
N LEU A 21 11.07 -20.59 -3.65
CA LEU A 21 10.58 -21.33 -2.49
C LEU A 21 9.06 -21.20 -2.36
N PHE A 22 8.51 -19.98 -2.41
CA PHE A 22 7.07 -19.79 -2.27
C PHE A 22 6.29 -20.35 -3.45
N LEU A 23 6.79 -20.20 -4.69
CA LEU A 23 6.18 -20.86 -5.86
C LEU A 23 6.19 -22.39 -5.68
N TRP A 24 7.29 -22.96 -5.21
CA TRP A 24 7.32 -24.40 -4.94
C TRP A 24 6.31 -24.79 -3.87
N LEU A 25 6.21 -24.02 -2.77
CA LEU A 25 5.21 -24.27 -1.72
C LEU A 25 3.78 -24.19 -2.24
N ALA A 26 3.46 -23.17 -3.05
CA ALA A 26 2.14 -22.95 -3.62
C ALA A 26 1.75 -24.01 -4.66
N PHE A 27 2.70 -24.42 -5.51
CA PHE A 27 2.43 -25.29 -6.66
C PHE A 27 2.72 -26.77 -6.45
N ARG A 28 3.48 -27.18 -5.41
CA ARG A 28 3.89 -28.59 -5.23
C ARG A 28 2.72 -29.58 -5.08
N GLU A 29 1.56 -29.12 -4.63
CA GLU A 29 0.37 -29.96 -4.41
C GLU A 29 -0.70 -29.78 -5.52
N LEU A 30 -0.45 -28.89 -6.49
CA LEU A 30 -1.40 -28.57 -7.55
C LEU A 30 -1.35 -29.59 -8.69
N GLN A 31 -2.54 -30.04 -9.12
CA GLN A 31 -2.71 -30.90 -10.29
C GLN A 31 -3.07 -30.01 -11.51
N PRO A 32 -2.19 -29.88 -12.54
CA PRO A 32 -2.41 -28.94 -13.64
C PRO A 32 -3.73 -29.16 -14.40
N ALA A 33 -4.13 -30.43 -14.56
CA ALA A 33 -5.39 -30.78 -15.21
C ALA A 33 -6.62 -30.25 -14.44
N GLN A 34 -6.60 -30.33 -13.11
CA GLN A 34 -7.68 -29.83 -12.27
C GLN A 34 -7.74 -28.29 -12.29
N VAL A 35 -6.58 -27.63 -12.26
CA VAL A 35 -6.50 -26.17 -12.39
C VAL A 35 -7.12 -25.71 -13.71
N TRP A 36 -6.75 -26.36 -14.82
CA TRP A 36 -7.32 -26.03 -16.13
C TRP A 36 -8.83 -26.24 -16.19
N ALA A 37 -9.33 -27.37 -15.65
CA ALA A 37 -10.75 -27.63 -15.56
C ALA A 37 -11.50 -26.56 -14.75
N ASN A 38 -10.93 -26.10 -13.63
CA ASN A 38 -11.52 -25.05 -12.80
C ASN A 38 -11.53 -23.69 -13.51
N ILE A 39 -10.47 -23.36 -14.27
CA ILE A 39 -10.42 -22.13 -15.09
C ILE A 39 -11.53 -22.15 -16.15
N GLN A 40 -11.79 -23.30 -16.78
CA GLN A 40 -12.84 -23.43 -17.79
C GLN A 40 -14.26 -23.27 -17.22
N GLN A 41 -14.44 -23.53 -15.92
CA GLN A 41 -15.72 -23.37 -15.23
C GLN A 41 -15.95 -21.94 -14.71
N ALA A 42 -14.95 -21.08 -14.79
CA ALA A 42 -15.06 -19.71 -14.29
C ALA A 42 -16.08 -18.89 -15.09
N GLN A 43 -16.94 -18.17 -14.38
CA GLN A 43 -17.93 -17.28 -14.95
C GLN A 43 -17.27 -15.96 -15.38
N VAL A 44 -16.88 -15.88 -16.65
CA VAL A 44 -16.14 -14.74 -17.23
C VAL A 44 -16.84 -13.39 -17.05
N GLY A 45 -18.18 -13.37 -16.94
CA GLY A 45 -18.95 -12.15 -16.68
C GLY A 45 -18.54 -11.43 -15.39
N TRP A 46 -18.33 -12.19 -14.31
CA TRP A 46 -17.88 -11.64 -13.02
C TRP A 46 -16.44 -11.12 -13.09
N LEU A 47 -15.56 -11.78 -13.85
CA LEU A 47 -14.20 -11.29 -14.10
C LEU A 47 -14.21 -9.96 -14.86
N GLY A 48 -15.10 -9.82 -15.85
CA GLY A 48 -15.30 -8.56 -16.59
C GLY A 48 -15.78 -7.42 -15.67
N ILE A 49 -16.73 -7.70 -14.78
CA ILE A 49 -17.17 -6.74 -13.75
C ILE A 49 -16.01 -6.40 -12.82
N GLY A 50 -15.24 -7.38 -12.36
CA GLY A 50 -14.04 -7.18 -11.54
C GLY A 50 -13.02 -6.25 -12.21
N ALA A 51 -12.78 -6.41 -13.51
CA ALA A 51 -11.91 -5.52 -14.27
C ALA A 51 -12.43 -4.06 -14.29
N ILE A 52 -13.73 -3.86 -14.52
CA ILE A 52 -14.35 -2.52 -14.47
C ILE A 52 -14.22 -1.90 -13.08
N VAL A 53 -14.49 -2.68 -12.03
CA VAL A 53 -14.34 -2.25 -10.63
C VAL A 53 -12.89 -1.88 -10.32
N TYR A 54 -11.91 -2.60 -10.87
CA TYR A 54 -10.50 -2.25 -10.72
C TYR A 54 -10.16 -0.89 -11.35
N PHE A 55 -10.69 -0.57 -12.54
CA PHE A 55 -10.52 0.78 -13.11
C PHE A 55 -11.17 1.88 -12.26
N ALA A 56 -12.29 1.58 -11.60
CA ALA A 56 -12.88 2.48 -10.62
C ALA A 56 -11.94 2.67 -9.42
N ALA A 57 -11.31 1.60 -8.91
CA ALA A 57 -10.31 1.68 -7.84
C ALA A 57 -9.16 2.63 -8.22
N VAL A 58 -8.58 2.47 -9.42
CA VAL A 58 -7.50 3.34 -9.92
C VAL A 58 -7.94 4.82 -9.95
N THR A 59 -9.19 5.08 -10.31
CA THR A 59 -9.75 6.45 -10.32
C THR A 59 -9.92 7.01 -8.91
N VAL A 60 -10.41 6.20 -7.97
CA VAL A 60 -10.54 6.60 -6.54
C VAL A 60 -9.16 6.86 -5.92
N ILE A 61 -8.16 6.05 -6.25
CA ILE A 61 -6.77 6.26 -5.81
C ILE A 61 -6.24 7.59 -6.34
N ALA A 62 -6.49 7.89 -7.62
CA ALA A 62 -6.12 9.16 -8.22
C ALA A 62 -6.87 10.34 -7.56
N LEU A 63 -8.15 10.20 -7.24
CA LEU A 63 -8.90 11.22 -6.48
C LEU A 63 -8.31 11.47 -5.10
N ARG A 64 -8.00 10.41 -4.35
CA ARG A 64 -7.34 10.50 -3.03
C ARG A 64 -5.98 11.21 -3.14
N TRP A 65 -5.19 10.86 -4.14
CA TRP A 65 -3.89 11.47 -4.31
C TRP A 65 -4.00 12.93 -4.78
N GLN A 66 -4.98 13.27 -5.62
CA GLN A 66 -5.31 14.66 -5.98
C GLN A 66 -5.67 15.47 -4.75
N PHE A 67 -6.44 14.89 -3.84
CA PHE A 67 -6.81 15.52 -2.58
C PHE A 67 -5.58 15.86 -1.73
N LEU A 68 -4.63 14.94 -1.58
CA LEU A 68 -3.35 15.18 -0.89
C LEU A 68 -2.50 16.25 -1.60
N LEU A 69 -2.47 16.23 -2.94
CA LEU A 69 -1.71 17.21 -3.72
C LEU A 69 -2.35 18.59 -3.71
N ARG A 70 -3.64 18.74 -3.40
CA ARG A 70 -4.34 20.02 -3.44
C ARG A 70 -3.74 21.08 -2.51
N THR A 71 -3.12 20.68 -1.41
CA THR A 71 -2.41 21.62 -0.50
C THR A 71 -1.05 22.06 -1.02
N ILE A 72 -0.57 21.45 -2.10
CA ILE A 72 0.77 21.66 -2.69
C ILE A 72 0.63 22.30 -4.07
N HIS A 73 -0.08 21.63 -4.97
CA HIS A 73 -0.36 22.03 -6.33
C HIS A 73 -1.58 21.26 -6.86
N HIS A 74 -2.58 21.95 -7.39
CA HIS A 74 -3.73 21.27 -7.98
C HIS A 74 -3.35 20.59 -9.31
N VAL A 75 -3.44 19.27 -9.36
CA VAL A 75 -3.25 18.48 -10.59
C VAL A 75 -4.61 17.89 -10.98
N PRO A 76 -5.10 18.08 -12.21
CA PRO A 76 -6.42 17.57 -12.61
C PRO A 76 -6.43 16.04 -12.69
N LEU A 77 -7.55 15.43 -12.31
CA LEU A 77 -7.70 13.97 -12.23
C LEU A 77 -7.35 13.26 -13.56
N LYS A 78 -7.72 13.85 -14.70
CA LYS A 78 -7.42 13.31 -16.04
C LYS A 78 -5.91 13.13 -16.30
N GLN A 79 -5.07 13.94 -15.68
CA GLN A 79 -3.61 13.82 -15.79
C GLN A 79 -3.04 12.90 -14.71
N LEU A 80 -3.72 12.80 -13.56
CA LEU A 80 -3.26 12.03 -12.42
C LEU A 80 -3.60 10.54 -12.54
N THR A 81 -4.77 10.17 -13.08
CA THR A 81 -5.18 8.76 -13.25
C THR A 81 -4.18 7.95 -14.08
N PRO A 82 -3.70 8.40 -15.26
CA PRO A 82 -2.66 7.69 -16.00
C PRO A 82 -1.34 7.60 -15.21
N LEU A 83 -1.01 8.63 -14.44
CA LEU A 83 0.21 8.68 -13.63
C LEU A 83 0.18 7.63 -12.50
N VAL A 84 -0.99 7.46 -11.87
CA VAL A 84 -1.26 6.39 -10.91
C VAL A 84 -1.17 5.03 -11.60
N ALA A 85 -1.84 4.84 -12.73
CA ALA A 85 -1.80 3.58 -13.49
C ALA A 85 -0.36 3.18 -13.88
N ILE A 86 0.46 4.13 -14.36
CA ILE A 86 1.88 3.92 -14.65
C ILE A 86 2.65 3.54 -13.39
N GLY A 87 2.32 4.13 -12.24
CA GLY A 87 2.88 3.74 -10.94
C GLY A 87 2.57 2.29 -10.58
N TYR A 88 1.31 1.88 -10.65
CA TYR A 88 0.90 0.49 -10.38
C TYR A 88 1.53 -0.49 -11.37
N MET A 89 1.55 -0.15 -12.66
CA MET A 89 2.29 -0.90 -13.67
C MET A 89 3.77 -1.02 -13.27
N GLY A 90 4.39 0.08 -12.82
CA GLY A 90 5.76 0.08 -12.35
C GLY A 90 6.00 -0.85 -11.16
N ASN A 91 5.04 -0.97 -10.24
CA ASN A 91 5.11 -1.90 -9.12
C ASN A 91 4.98 -3.37 -9.55
N ASN A 92 4.22 -3.63 -10.61
CA ASN A 92 4.06 -4.99 -11.14
C ASN A 92 5.23 -5.40 -12.06
N VAL A 93 5.88 -4.46 -12.73
CA VAL A 93 6.92 -4.75 -13.73
C VAL A 93 8.34 -4.59 -13.18
N TYR A 94 8.60 -3.58 -12.35
CA TYR A 94 9.95 -3.31 -11.85
C TYR A 94 10.23 -4.03 -10.51
N PRO A 95 11.48 -4.47 -10.29
CA PRO A 95 11.90 -4.98 -8.99
C PRO A 95 11.81 -3.90 -7.90
N PHE A 96 11.67 -4.32 -6.64
CA PHE A 96 11.62 -3.44 -5.47
C PHE A 96 10.43 -2.47 -5.42
N ARG A 97 9.35 -2.71 -6.17
CA ARG A 97 8.17 -1.81 -6.23
C ARG A 97 8.61 -0.37 -6.53
N ALA A 98 9.36 -0.19 -7.62
CA ALA A 98 9.88 1.13 -8.01
C ALA A 98 8.80 2.07 -8.59
N GLY A 99 7.52 1.66 -8.60
CA GLY A 99 6.39 2.42 -9.11
C GLY A 99 6.07 3.65 -8.28
N GLU A 100 6.31 3.62 -6.97
CA GLU A 100 6.24 4.82 -6.12
C GLU A 100 7.27 5.87 -6.55
N ALA A 101 8.51 5.45 -6.78
CA ALA A 101 9.57 6.33 -7.27
C ALA A 101 9.23 6.89 -8.66
N LEU A 102 8.60 6.08 -9.51
CA LEU A 102 8.11 6.51 -10.82
C LEU A 102 7.02 7.57 -10.70
N ARG A 103 6.05 7.41 -9.78
CA ARG A 103 5.03 8.43 -9.50
C ARG A 103 5.64 9.75 -9.05
N ILE A 104 6.61 9.70 -8.12
CA ILE A 104 7.32 10.88 -7.62
C ILE A 104 8.08 11.58 -8.75
N PHE A 105 8.81 10.82 -9.57
CA PHE A 105 9.55 11.35 -10.71
C PHE A 105 8.62 11.98 -11.75
N LEU A 106 7.51 11.35 -12.07
CA LEU A 106 6.53 11.87 -13.03
C LEU A 106 5.84 13.14 -12.53
N LEU A 107 5.56 13.26 -11.23
CA LEU A 107 5.07 14.52 -10.65
C LEU A 107 6.11 15.64 -10.77
N TYR A 108 7.38 15.35 -10.50
CA TYR A 108 8.44 16.33 -10.65
C TYR A 108 8.61 16.74 -12.12
N ARG A 109 8.64 15.78 -13.04
CA ARG A 109 8.81 16.03 -14.48
C ARG A 109 7.65 16.82 -15.08
N ASN A 110 6.40 16.42 -14.79
CA ASN A 110 5.22 16.93 -15.48
C ASN A 110 4.62 18.17 -14.78
N HIS A 111 4.75 18.26 -13.45
CA HIS A 111 4.10 19.29 -12.64
C HIS A 111 5.09 20.11 -11.79
N ARG A 112 6.40 19.86 -11.90
CA ARG A 112 7.46 20.56 -11.14
C ARG A 112 7.26 20.51 -9.62
N ILE A 113 6.55 19.50 -9.13
CA ILE A 113 6.37 19.28 -7.70
C ILE A 113 7.69 18.77 -7.13
N PRO A 114 8.28 19.42 -6.11
CA PRO A 114 9.52 18.98 -5.48
C PRO A 114 9.43 17.54 -4.99
N ILE A 115 10.54 16.81 -5.17
CA ILE A 115 10.63 15.39 -4.87
C ILE A 115 10.28 15.09 -3.41
N GLY A 116 10.76 15.88 -2.44
CA GLY A 116 10.46 15.62 -1.02
C GLY A 116 8.99 15.84 -0.66
N ARG A 117 8.34 16.84 -1.27
CA ARG A 117 6.88 17.06 -1.14
C ARG A 117 6.10 15.89 -1.72
N ALA A 118 6.41 15.46 -2.94
CA ALA A 118 5.79 14.29 -3.55
C ALA A 118 6.04 13.00 -2.73
N THR A 119 7.26 12.81 -2.23
CA THR A 119 7.64 11.66 -1.38
C THR A 119 6.83 11.64 -0.09
N THR A 120 6.63 12.79 0.55
CA THR A 120 5.79 12.91 1.75
C THR A 120 4.36 12.49 1.47
N THR A 121 3.76 12.94 0.35
CA THR A 121 2.38 12.52 0.00
C THR A 121 2.27 11.00 -0.20
N VAL A 122 3.26 10.38 -0.84
CA VAL A 122 3.28 8.92 -1.05
C VAL A 122 3.49 8.18 0.27
N ALA A 123 4.37 8.67 1.14
CA ALA A 123 4.60 8.08 2.46
C ALA A 123 3.34 8.14 3.34
N VAL A 124 2.61 9.26 3.30
CA VAL A 124 1.30 9.40 3.96
C VAL A 124 0.31 8.39 3.39
N GLU A 125 0.19 8.31 2.07
CA GLU A 125 -0.69 7.34 1.39
C GLU A 125 -0.39 5.91 1.85
N ARG A 126 0.87 5.48 1.82
CA ARG A 126 1.31 4.14 2.25
C ARG A 126 1.05 3.86 3.73
N THR A 127 1.18 4.88 4.59
CA THR A 127 0.89 4.72 6.02
C THR A 127 -0.60 4.44 6.24
N PHE A 128 -1.48 5.21 5.60
CA PHE A 128 -2.92 4.96 5.67
C PHE A 128 -3.29 3.61 5.03
N ASP A 129 -2.64 3.22 3.93
CA ASP A 129 -2.86 1.90 3.32
C ASP A 129 -2.54 0.77 4.29
N GLY A 130 -1.39 0.83 4.97
CA GLY A 130 -1.01 -0.16 5.99
C GLY A 130 -2.00 -0.21 7.16
N VAL A 131 -2.48 0.96 7.61
CA VAL A 131 -3.51 1.02 8.66
C VAL A 131 -4.81 0.34 8.21
N VAL A 132 -5.25 0.58 6.97
CA VAL A 132 -6.46 -0.05 6.43
C VAL A 132 -6.28 -1.55 6.27
N MET A 133 -5.15 -2.02 5.75
CA MET A 133 -4.86 -3.46 5.61
C MET A 133 -4.94 -4.19 6.95
N VAL A 134 -4.25 -3.69 7.98
CA VAL A 134 -4.26 -4.32 9.31
C VAL A 134 -5.65 -4.23 9.93
N SER A 135 -6.36 -3.11 9.74
CA SER A 135 -7.75 -2.98 10.19
C SER A 135 -8.65 -4.02 9.53
N PHE A 136 -8.50 -4.28 8.22
CA PHE A 136 -9.27 -5.29 7.51
C PHE A 136 -8.96 -6.69 8.00
N ILE A 137 -7.70 -7.02 8.25
CA ILE A 137 -7.31 -8.31 8.82
C ILE A 137 -7.97 -8.50 10.20
N LEU A 138 -7.74 -7.57 11.13
CA LEU A 138 -8.29 -7.66 12.48
C LEU A 138 -9.81 -7.67 12.49
N PHE A 139 -10.44 -6.82 11.70
CA PHE A 139 -11.90 -6.80 11.55
C PHE A 139 -12.41 -8.13 11.01
N SER A 140 -11.75 -8.72 10.01
CA SER A 140 -12.20 -10.00 9.46
C SER A 140 -12.03 -11.15 10.46
N LEU A 141 -10.91 -11.18 11.18
CA LEU A 141 -10.64 -12.19 12.22
C LEU A 141 -11.62 -12.12 13.41
N LEU A 142 -12.20 -10.95 13.69
CA LEU A 142 -13.22 -10.79 14.73
C LEU A 142 -14.59 -11.40 14.36
N TRP A 143 -14.85 -11.62 13.07
CA TRP A 143 -16.15 -12.06 12.56
C TRP A 143 -16.12 -13.43 11.89
N ILE A 144 -14.95 -13.89 11.47
CA ILE A 144 -14.75 -15.25 10.99
C ILE A 144 -14.52 -16.13 12.22
N ASP A 145 -15.39 -17.11 12.44
CA ASP A 145 -15.23 -18.09 13.52
C ASP A 145 -14.06 -19.04 13.17
N ILE A 146 -12.86 -18.66 13.60
CA ILE A 146 -11.67 -19.49 13.48
C ILE A 146 -11.41 -20.11 14.84
N GLN A 147 -11.76 -21.39 14.99
CA GLN A 147 -11.52 -22.17 16.22
C GLN A 147 -10.01 -22.42 16.42
N SER A 148 -9.30 -21.39 16.87
CA SER A 148 -7.86 -21.43 17.14
C SER A 148 -7.50 -20.50 18.30
N GLU A 149 -7.03 -21.07 19.40
CA GLU A 149 -6.54 -20.33 20.57
C GLU A 149 -5.44 -19.32 20.20
N THR A 150 -4.64 -19.64 19.18
CA THR A 150 -3.59 -18.74 18.69
C THR A 150 -4.18 -17.50 18.04
N VAL A 151 -5.22 -17.65 17.23
CA VAL A 151 -5.90 -16.53 16.56
C VAL A 151 -6.60 -15.65 17.60
N GLU A 152 -7.30 -16.25 18.56
CA GLU A 152 -7.94 -15.50 19.65
C GLU A 152 -6.92 -14.69 20.47
N THR A 153 -5.78 -15.30 20.80
CA THR A 153 -4.69 -14.62 21.52
C THR A 153 -4.13 -13.46 20.71
N ILE A 154 -3.91 -13.65 19.40
CA ILE A 154 -3.44 -12.60 18.50
C ILE A 154 -4.45 -11.45 18.46
N ILE A 155 -5.76 -11.74 18.31
CA ILE A 155 -6.79 -10.70 18.29
C ILE A 155 -6.79 -9.90 19.60
N ASN A 156 -6.80 -10.58 20.74
CA ASN A 156 -6.90 -9.96 22.06
C ASN A 156 -5.70 -9.09 22.43
N ILE A 157 -4.52 -9.36 21.88
CA ILE A 157 -3.29 -8.59 22.13
C ILE A 157 -3.03 -7.58 21.01
N ALA A 158 -3.01 -8.03 19.75
CA ALA A 158 -2.62 -7.22 18.62
C ALA A 158 -3.66 -6.14 18.29
N ALA A 159 -4.97 -6.43 18.44
CA ALA A 159 -5.99 -5.45 18.09
C ALA A 159 -5.96 -4.22 19.01
N PRO A 160 -5.95 -4.34 20.36
CA PRO A 160 -5.86 -3.17 21.23
C PRO A 160 -4.57 -2.38 21.03
N ILE A 161 -3.43 -3.06 20.86
CA ILE A 161 -2.14 -2.39 20.61
C ILE A 161 -2.20 -1.61 19.29
N PHE A 162 -2.69 -2.24 18.22
CA PHE A 162 -2.80 -1.61 16.92
C PHE A 162 -3.74 -0.40 16.94
N PHE A 163 -4.96 -0.54 17.47
CA PHE A 163 -5.91 0.58 17.54
C PHE A 163 -5.37 1.72 18.42
N THR A 164 -4.69 1.41 19.53
CA THR A 164 -4.03 2.41 20.36
C THR A 164 -2.93 3.14 19.57
N ALA A 165 -2.09 2.40 18.85
CA ALA A 165 -1.04 2.98 18.02
C ALA A 165 -1.60 3.85 16.89
N VAL A 166 -2.71 3.44 16.27
CA VAL A 166 -3.41 4.24 15.25
C VAL A 166 -3.98 5.53 15.85
N ILE A 167 -4.61 5.47 17.02
CA ILE A 167 -5.11 6.67 17.71
C ILE A 167 -3.96 7.64 18.02
N ILE A 168 -2.84 7.15 18.55
CA ILE A 168 -1.65 7.95 18.82
C ILE A 168 -1.11 8.55 17.52
N PHE A 169 -1.00 7.75 16.46
CA PHE A 169 -0.54 8.18 15.15
C PHE A 169 -1.43 9.30 14.58
N LEU A 170 -2.76 9.13 14.59
CA LEU A 170 -3.71 10.14 14.11
C LEU A 170 -3.64 11.43 14.95
N ALA A 171 -3.48 11.32 16.27
CA ALA A 171 -3.31 12.47 17.16
C ALA A 171 -2.01 13.25 16.87
N LEU A 172 -0.92 12.53 16.57
CA LEU A 172 0.36 13.14 16.19
C LEU A 172 0.32 13.72 14.76
N ALA A 173 -0.32 13.03 13.82
CA ALA A 173 -0.50 13.48 12.44
C ALA A 173 -1.33 14.77 12.37
N ALA A 174 -2.29 14.94 13.27
CA ALA A 174 -3.04 16.19 13.45
C ALA A 174 -2.20 17.34 14.06
N ARG A 175 -1.00 17.07 14.60
CA ARG A 175 -0.11 18.05 15.27
C ARG A 175 1.31 18.07 14.67
N PRO A 176 1.48 18.38 13.38
CA PRO A 176 2.77 18.33 12.70
C PRO A 176 3.80 19.33 13.22
N GLN A 177 3.40 20.32 14.04
CA GLN A 177 4.33 21.24 14.72
C GLN A 177 5.24 20.50 15.71
N ILE A 178 4.76 19.42 16.34
CA ILE A 178 5.55 18.62 17.29
C ILE A 178 6.69 17.92 16.56
N LEU A 179 6.39 17.30 15.41
CA LEU A 179 7.37 16.65 14.54
C LEU A 179 8.43 17.64 14.04
N LYS A 180 7.99 18.83 13.59
CA LYS A 180 8.91 19.90 13.19
C LYS A 180 9.80 20.36 14.35
N LYS A 181 9.23 20.60 15.54
CA LYS A 181 10.01 21.01 16.72
C LYS A 181 11.06 19.96 17.13
N LEU A 182 10.71 18.67 17.06
CA LEU A 182 11.63 17.58 17.35
C LEU A 182 12.78 17.55 16.33
N ALA A 183 12.47 17.67 15.03
CA ALA A 183 13.47 17.70 13.97
C ALA A 183 14.46 18.87 14.14
N TYR A 184 13.97 20.07 14.45
CA TYR A 184 14.82 21.23 14.73
C TYR A 184 15.66 21.07 16.00
N THR A 185 15.13 20.38 17.02
CA THR A 185 15.86 20.09 18.25
C THR A 185 17.01 19.11 17.99
N ILE A 186 16.78 18.08 17.16
CA ILE A 186 17.80 17.12 16.73
C ILE A 186 18.81 17.76 15.77
N ALA A 187 18.39 18.72 14.95
CA ALA A 187 19.27 19.43 14.02
C ALA A 187 20.22 20.40 14.73
N ARG A 188 19.84 20.93 15.90
CA ARG A 188 20.60 21.95 16.64
C ARG A 188 22.04 21.55 17.02
N PRO A 189 22.35 20.32 17.47
CA PRO A 189 23.72 19.91 17.76
C PRO A 189 24.54 19.49 16.52
N LEU A 190 23.94 19.44 15.32
CA LEU A 190 24.59 18.91 14.13
C LEU A 190 25.37 19.99 13.34
N PRO A 191 26.40 19.59 12.56
CA PRO A 191 27.11 20.50 11.66
C PRO A 191 26.16 21.22 10.69
N GLU A 192 26.46 22.47 10.34
CA GLU A 192 25.58 23.37 9.57
C GLU A 192 25.03 22.75 8.28
N LYS A 193 25.85 21.97 7.55
CA LYS A 193 25.42 21.23 6.35
C LYS A 193 24.36 20.16 6.65
N LEU A 194 24.56 19.38 7.72
CA LEU A 194 23.64 18.31 8.12
C LEU A 194 22.37 18.87 8.77
N GLY A 195 22.50 19.90 9.61
CA GLY A 195 21.38 20.61 10.21
C GLY A 195 20.49 21.28 9.16
N GLY A 196 21.09 21.90 8.13
CA GLY A 196 20.37 22.48 6.99
C GLY A 196 19.58 21.45 6.18
N ILE A 197 20.17 20.27 5.92
CA ILE A 197 19.47 19.18 5.23
C ILE A 197 18.28 18.68 6.05
N ILE A 198 18.47 18.43 7.35
CA ILE A 198 17.41 17.92 8.22
C ILE A 198 16.26 18.92 8.34
N THR A 199 16.57 20.21 8.51
CA THR A 199 15.54 21.27 8.60
C THR A 199 14.80 21.45 7.28
N SER A 200 15.48 21.42 6.14
CA SER A 200 14.84 21.44 4.82
C SER A 200 13.90 20.26 4.61
N ILE A 201 14.33 19.03 4.97
CA ILE A 201 13.48 17.84 4.89
C ILE A 201 12.29 17.96 5.86
N ALA A 202 12.53 18.46 7.08
CA ALA A 202 11.47 18.66 8.06
C ALA A 202 10.42 19.69 7.58
N ASP A 203 10.84 20.74 6.88
CA ASP A 203 9.94 21.72 6.27
C ASP A 203 9.13 21.10 5.12
N GLU A 204 9.77 20.34 4.24
CA GLU A 204 9.08 19.63 3.16
C GLU A 204 8.07 18.60 3.69
N ILE A 205 8.41 17.86 4.74
CA ILE A 205 7.50 16.93 5.42
C ILE A 205 6.37 17.71 6.10
N HIS A 206 6.68 18.80 6.79
CA HIS A 206 5.68 19.62 7.47
C HIS A 206 4.65 20.20 6.50
N GLU A 207 5.10 20.64 5.31
CA GLU A 207 4.22 21.08 4.22
C GLU A 207 3.44 19.93 3.59
N GLY A 208 4.08 18.77 3.34
CA GLY A 208 3.41 17.59 2.80
C GLY A 208 2.34 17.00 3.73
N LEU A 209 2.49 17.18 5.04
CA LEU A 209 1.49 16.84 6.06
C LEU A 209 0.44 17.93 6.28
N ALA A 210 0.50 19.07 5.57
CA ALA A 210 -0.49 20.14 5.73
C ALA A 210 -1.92 19.68 5.47
N GLY A 211 -2.09 18.73 4.54
CA GLY A 211 -3.37 18.07 4.28
C GLY A 211 -3.97 17.39 5.51
N LEU A 212 -3.18 16.88 6.46
CA LEU A 212 -3.70 16.16 7.63
C LEU A 212 -4.06 17.06 8.82
N ARG A 213 -3.83 18.38 8.72
CA ARG A 213 -4.08 19.35 9.81
C ARG A 213 -5.55 19.65 10.02
N SER A 214 -6.36 19.56 8.97
CA SER A 214 -7.78 19.82 9.04
C SER A 214 -8.52 18.52 9.34
N PRO A 215 -9.42 18.47 10.35
CA PRO A 215 -10.19 17.27 10.64
C PRO A 215 -11.03 16.82 9.45
N LEU A 216 -11.52 17.77 8.63
CA LEU A 216 -12.22 17.48 7.38
C LEU A 216 -11.31 16.78 6.35
N HIS A 217 -10.05 17.19 6.28
CA HIS A 217 -9.13 16.59 5.35
C HIS A 217 -8.58 15.24 5.84
N LEU A 218 -8.36 15.12 7.15
CA LEU A 218 -8.01 13.84 7.78
C LEU A 218 -9.13 12.81 7.60
N SER A 219 -10.39 13.20 7.82
CA SER A 219 -11.53 12.30 7.58
C SER A 219 -11.68 11.96 6.10
N GLY A 220 -11.48 12.92 5.19
CA GLY A 220 -11.42 12.68 3.75
C GLY A 220 -10.33 11.66 3.37
N MET A 221 -9.15 11.74 3.99
CA MET A 221 -8.07 10.78 3.77
C MET A 221 -8.42 9.39 4.30
N ILE A 222 -8.99 9.30 5.51
CA ILE A 222 -9.43 8.02 6.09
C ILE A 222 -10.49 7.39 5.18
N ILE A 223 -11.58 8.10 4.90
CA ILE A 223 -12.71 7.59 4.10
C ILE A 223 -12.21 7.13 2.73
N SER A 224 -11.47 7.97 2.01
CA SER A 224 -10.97 7.61 0.68
C SER A 224 -10.00 6.41 0.70
N SER A 225 -9.23 6.22 1.78
CA SER A 225 -8.36 5.06 1.95
C SER A 225 -9.18 3.78 2.17
N TYR A 226 -10.14 3.80 3.09
CA TYR A 226 -11.04 2.67 3.31
C TYR A 226 -11.86 2.35 2.06
N THR A 227 -12.38 3.35 1.35
CA THR A 227 -13.11 3.16 0.10
C THR A 227 -12.23 2.53 -0.99
N THR A 228 -11.00 3.00 -1.15
CA THR A 228 -10.04 2.43 -2.11
C THR A 228 -9.86 0.93 -1.87
N TRP A 229 -9.49 0.57 -0.64
CA TRP A 229 -9.21 -0.82 -0.29
C TRP A 229 -10.46 -1.70 -0.27
N ALA A 230 -11.64 -1.15 0.05
CA ALA A 230 -12.90 -1.86 -0.07
C ALA A 230 -13.21 -2.19 -1.54
N ILE A 231 -13.00 -1.24 -2.46
CA ILE A 231 -13.17 -1.49 -3.90
C ILE A 231 -12.15 -2.55 -4.36
N GLU A 232 -10.90 -2.47 -3.92
CA GLU A 232 -9.91 -3.51 -4.21
C GLU A 232 -10.35 -4.88 -3.67
N ALA A 233 -10.84 -4.98 -2.43
CA ALA A 233 -11.39 -6.21 -1.87
C ALA A 233 -12.58 -6.73 -2.68
N SER A 234 -13.40 -5.85 -3.26
CA SER A 234 -14.50 -6.25 -4.15
C SER A 234 -13.99 -6.95 -5.41
N VAL A 235 -12.81 -6.59 -5.92
CA VAL A 235 -12.18 -7.32 -7.04
C VAL A 235 -11.86 -8.75 -6.62
N TYR A 236 -11.25 -8.95 -5.44
CA TYR A 236 -10.96 -10.29 -4.90
C TYR A 236 -12.24 -11.10 -4.70
N TRP A 237 -13.27 -10.48 -4.12
CA TRP A 237 -14.55 -11.13 -3.92
C TRP A 237 -15.23 -11.52 -5.23
N LEU A 238 -15.21 -10.65 -6.25
CA LEU A 238 -15.75 -10.95 -7.57
C LEU A 238 -15.00 -12.09 -8.27
N VAL A 239 -13.69 -12.19 -8.06
CA VAL A 239 -12.91 -13.36 -8.52
C VAL A 239 -13.37 -14.62 -7.79
N MET A 240 -13.53 -14.60 -6.47
CA MET A 240 -14.05 -15.75 -5.71
C MET A 240 -15.43 -16.20 -6.25
N VAL A 241 -16.35 -15.25 -6.47
CA VAL A 241 -17.67 -15.51 -7.05
C VAL A 241 -17.56 -16.09 -8.46
N ALA A 242 -16.64 -15.59 -9.29
CA ALA A 242 -16.43 -16.09 -10.65
C ALA A 242 -16.04 -17.58 -10.67
N PHE A 243 -15.31 -18.05 -9.67
CA PHE A 243 -14.92 -19.45 -9.50
C PHE A 243 -15.93 -20.28 -8.68
N GLY A 244 -17.08 -19.71 -8.32
CA GLY A 244 -18.15 -20.42 -7.61
C GLY A 244 -17.90 -20.58 -6.10
N PHE A 245 -16.98 -19.82 -5.51
CA PHE A 245 -16.79 -19.81 -4.07
C PHE A 245 -17.91 -19.00 -3.40
N ASP A 246 -18.66 -19.63 -2.49
CA ASP A 246 -19.63 -18.97 -1.62
C ASP A 246 -18.93 -18.38 -0.39
N ALA A 247 -18.02 -17.44 -0.63
CA ALA A 247 -17.26 -16.76 0.40
C ALA A 247 -17.91 -15.41 0.73
N PRO A 248 -18.17 -15.11 2.02
CA PRO A 248 -18.66 -13.80 2.40
C PRO A 248 -17.58 -12.74 2.13
N TYR A 249 -17.99 -11.51 1.83
CA TYR A 249 -17.09 -10.40 1.49
C TYR A 249 -15.99 -10.15 2.54
N ILE A 250 -16.24 -10.50 3.80
CA ILE A 250 -15.27 -10.41 4.89
C ILE A 250 -14.02 -11.28 4.67
N VAL A 251 -14.16 -12.41 3.97
CA VAL A 251 -13.02 -13.24 3.56
C VAL A 251 -12.16 -12.49 2.54
N ALA A 252 -12.77 -11.74 1.62
CA ALA A 252 -12.03 -10.93 0.66
C ALA A 252 -11.28 -9.77 1.34
N LEU A 253 -11.85 -9.17 2.39
CA LEU A 253 -11.16 -8.16 3.22
C LEU A 253 -9.92 -8.75 3.91
N LEU A 254 -10.04 -9.96 4.47
CA LEU A 254 -8.92 -10.68 5.07
C LEU A 254 -7.82 -10.97 4.03
N VAL A 255 -8.19 -11.52 2.88
CA VAL A 255 -7.26 -11.88 1.81
C VAL A 255 -6.54 -10.66 1.26
N VAL A 256 -7.27 -9.59 0.89
CA VAL A 256 -6.62 -8.39 0.33
C VAL A 256 -5.65 -7.76 1.33
N GLY A 257 -6.02 -7.72 2.62
CA GLY A 257 -5.17 -7.17 3.68
C GLY A 257 -3.91 -8.02 3.85
N THR A 258 -4.07 -9.35 3.93
CA THR A 258 -2.97 -10.28 4.18
C THR A 258 -1.99 -10.33 3.01
N VAL A 259 -2.49 -10.48 1.78
CA VAL A 259 -1.67 -10.57 0.56
C VAL A 259 -0.89 -9.28 0.34
N ASN A 260 -1.52 -8.11 0.48
CA ASN A 260 -0.81 -6.85 0.27
C ASN A 260 0.21 -6.53 1.37
N LEU A 261 -0.05 -6.96 2.61
CA LEU A 261 0.89 -6.83 3.72
C LEU A 261 2.08 -7.78 3.56
N ALA A 262 1.83 -9.03 3.15
CA ALA A 262 2.87 -10.00 2.79
C ALA A 262 3.73 -9.47 1.62
N GLY A 263 3.10 -8.79 0.67
CA GLY A 263 3.76 -8.11 -0.44
C GLY A 263 4.69 -6.95 -0.06
N LEU A 264 4.78 -6.57 1.23
CA LEU A 264 5.85 -5.68 1.75
C LEU A 264 7.18 -6.41 1.87
N ILE A 265 7.18 -7.74 1.94
CA ILE A 265 8.40 -8.55 1.91
C ILE A 265 9.04 -8.36 0.53
N PRO A 266 10.34 -8.00 0.46
CA PRO A 266 11.03 -7.83 -0.81
C PRO A 266 10.99 -9.14 -1.63
N ALA A 267 10.14 -9.16 -2.65
CA ALA A 267 9.93 -10.31 -3.54
C ALA A 267 10.41 -10.00 -4.97
N SER A 268 10.37 -11.02 -5.84
CA SER A 268 10.61 -10.84 -7.27
C SER A 268 9.62 -9.84 -7.92
N PRO A 269 9.92 -9.30 -9.12
CA PRO A 269 9.01 -8.41 -9.83
C PRO A 269 7.60 -9.00 -9.93
N GLY A 270 6.58 -8.17 -9.69
CA GLY A 270 5.18 -8.62 -9.69
C GLY A 270 4.77 -9.43 -8.46
N GLN A 271 5.62 -9.53 -7.43
CA GLN A 271 5.39 -10.30 -6.20
C GLN A 271 5.21 -11.80 -6.42
N VAL A 272 5.66 -12.30 -7.57
CA VAL A 272 5.55 -13.71 -7.94
C VAL A 272 6.21 -14.57 -6.85
N GLY A 273 5.48 -15.56 -6.37
CA GLY A 273 5.76 -16.39 -5.21
C GLY A 273 5.06 -15.93 -3.94
N VAL A 274 5.21 -14.67 -3.52
CA VAL A 274 4.65 -14.19 -2.23
C VAL A 274 3.14 -13.91 -2.31
N TYR A 275 2.66 -13.66 -3.52
CA TYR A 275 1.24 -13.46 -3.78
C TYR A 275 0.45 -14.79 -3.73
N GLU A 276 1.06 -15.86 -4.26
CA GLU A 276 0.55 -17.23 -4.31
C GLU A 276 0.59 -17.95 -2.96
#